data_AF-A0A955ZEF2-F1
#
_entry.id   AF-A0A955ZEF2-F1
#
_cell.length_a   1.000
_cell.length_b   1.000
_cell.length_c   1.000
_cell.angle_alpha   90.00
_cell.angle_beta   90.00
_cell.angle_gamma   90.00
#
_symmetry.space_group_name_H-M   'P 1'
#
loop_
_entity.id
_entity.type
_entity.pdbx_description
1 polymer ?
#
loop_
_entity_poly.entity_id
_entity_poly.type
_entity_poly.pdbx_seq_one_letter_code
_entity_poly.pdbx_strand_id
1 'polypeptide(L)'
;MDLFRPVGLEELRLIYQAEMRAFPPRLPDQPIFYPVTNEGYAIQIARDWNTKSGTKAGFVTRFSIADDYASKFERRVVGAKEHEELWVPADELGALNAHIEGRIEVTRAFFGDEYRGHVPDARGKDAREQLVALAETPPHSGFDVISEMTADDVAVFLNFFFWQQADFSSDGIDRSARDELLGKLRAVWNKDAHGGVDLGTTTSTAPSSG
;
A
#
# COMPACT_ATOMS: atom_id res chain seq x y z
N MET A 1 2.52 21.07 0.90
CA MET A 1 1.37 20.52 1.66
C MET A 1 1.36 19.01 1.53
N ASP A 2 1.12 18.32 2.64
CA ASP A 2 0.89 16.88 2.65
C ASP A 2 -0.58 16.58 2.36
N LEU A 3 -0.79 15.61 1.48
CA LEU A 3 -2.09 15.09 1.07
C LEU A 3 -2.11 13.59 1.26
N PHE A 4 -3.31 13.06 1.46
CA PHE A 4 -3.52 11.63 1.65
C PHE A 4 -4.52 11.11 0.66
N ARG A 5 -4.37 9.84 0.26
CA ARG A 5 -5.37 9.16 -0.55
C ARG A 5 -5.55 7.73 -0.06
N PRO A 6 -6.77 7.35 0.36
CA PRO A 6 -7.10 5.95 0.56
C PRO A 6 -7.24 5.25 -0.79
N VAL A 7 -6.59 4.11 -0.96
CA VAL A 7 -6.59 3.32 -2.20
C VAL A 7 -6.87 1.85 -1.90
N GLY A 8 -7.38 1.13 -2.90
CA GLY A 8 -7.48 -0.34 -2.86
C GLY A 8 -6.20 -1.02 -3.37
N LEU A 9 -6.17 -2.36 -3.31
CA LEU A 9 -5.01 -3.16 -3.74
C LEU A 9 -4.63 -2.91 -5.21
N GLU A 10 -5.61 -2.90 -6.11
CA GLU A 10 -5.34 -2.70 -7.54
C GLU A 10 -4.81 -1.30 -7.88
N GLU A 11 -5.29 -0.28 -7.18
CA GLU A 11 -4.79 1.08 -7.35
C GLU A 11 -3.37 1.21 -6.77
N LEU A 12 -3.08 0.59 -5.63
CA LEU A 12 -1.72 0.51 -5.09
C LEU A 12 -0.76 -0.21 -6.03
N ARG A 13 -1.20 -1.30 -6.69
CA ARG A 13 -0.42 -1.99 -7.72
C ARG A 13 -0.03 -1.07 -8.86
N LEU A 14 -0.96 -0.26 -9.36
CA LEU A 14 -0.70 0.71 -10.42
C LEU A 14 0.24 1.83 -9.97
N ILE A 15 0.11 2.30 -8.73
CA ILE A 15 1.02 3.28 -8.14
C ILE A 15 2.43 2.71 -8.04
N TYR A 16 2.57 1.45 -7.60
CA TYR A 16 3.86 0.75 -7.53
C TYR A 16 4.51 0.59 -8.91
N GLN A 17 3.73 0.20 -9.93
CA GLN A 17 4.20 0.12 -11.32
C GLN A 17 4.60 1.48 -11.90
N ALA A 18 4.03 2.56 -11.38
CA ALA A 18 4.46 3.93 -11.66
C ALA A 18 5.59 4.40 -10.73
N GLU A 19 6.37 3.47 -10.18
CA GLU A 19 7.50 3.70 -9.28
C GLU A 19 7.14 4.50 -8.02
N MET A 20 5.88 4.43 -7.56
CA MET A 20 5.36 5.27 -6.48
C MET A 20 5.44 6.77 -6.79
N ARG A 21 5.38 7.19 -8.06
CA ARG A 21 5.48 8.59 -8.47
C ARG A 21 4.20 9.16 -9.08
N ALA A 22 3.20 8.33 -9.32
CA ALA A 22 1.97 8.76 -9.95
C ALA A 22 0.76 7.92 -9.52
N PHE A 23 -0.40 8.57 -9.45
CA PHE A 23 -1.68 7.90 -9.38
C PHE A 23 -2.17 7.55 -10.80
N PRO A 24 -2.86 6.41 -10.98
CA PRO A 24 -3.40 6.04 -12.28
C PRO A 24 -4.50 7.02 -12.73
N PRO A 25 -4.73 7.17 -14.05
CA PRO A 25 -5.84 7.97 -14.56
C PRO A 25 -7.19 7.53 -13.97
N ARG A 26 -8.09 8.50 -13.76
CA ARG A 26 -9.47 8.21 -13.35
C ARG A 26 -10.23 7.51 -14.47
N LEU A 27 -11.25 6.74 -14.11
CA LEU A 27 -12.19 6.21 -15.09
C LEU A 27 -13.00 7.36 -15.72
N PRO A 28 -13.49 7.22 -16.98
CA PRO A 28 -14.21 8.31 -17.66
C PRO A 28 -15.44 8.85 -16.92
N ASP A 29 -16.07 8.02 -16.08
CA ASP A 29 -17.22 8.36 -15.24
C ASP A 29 -16.84 9.04 -13.91
N GLN A 30 -15.55 9.19 -13.64
CA GLN A 30 -15.00 9.76 -12.40
C GLN A 30 -14.34 11.11 -12.70
N PRO A 31 -15.10 12.22 -12.76
CA PRO A 31 -14.61 13.51 -13.26
C PRO A 31 -13.60 14.19 -12.32
N ILE A 32 -13.51 13.75 -11.07
CA ILE A 32 -12.68 14.36 -10.03
C ILE A 32 -11.76 13.31 -9.40
N PHE A 33 -10.50 13.71 -9.20
CA PHE A 33 -9.55 13.11 -8.28
C PHE A 33 -9.54 13.93 -6.99
N TYR A 34 -9.73 13.28 -5.84
CA TYR A 34 -9.94 13.95 -4.56
C TYR A 34 -9.04 13.34 -3.48
N PRO A 35 -7.78 13.78 -3.34
CA PRO A 35 -7.01 13.52 -2.14
C PRO A 35 -7.61 14.29 -0.96
N VAL A 36 -7.44 13.75 0.23
CA VAL A 36 -7.88 14.35 1.49
C VAL A 36 -6.72 15.07 2.16
N THR A 37 -7.01 16.10 2.95
CA THR A 37 -5.97 16.90 3.63
C THR A 37 -5.66 16.42 5.04
N ASN A 38 -6.30 15.31 5.49
CA ASN A 38 -6.17 14.74 6.83
C ASN A 38 -6.00 13.21 6.77
N GLU A 39 -4.93 12.70 7.38
CA GLU A 39 -4.65 11.26 7.44
C GLU A 39 -5.74 10.46 8.17
N GLY A 40 -6.29 11.00 9.26
CA GLY A 40 -7.35 10.38 10.04
C GLY A 40 -8.60 10.12 9.18
N TYR A 41 -8.93 11.01 8.26
CA TYR A 41 -10.03 10.79 7.32
C TYR A 41 -9.68 9.70 6.29
N ALA A 42 -8.46 9.70 5.75
CA ALA A 42 -7.99 8.64 4.86
C ALA A 42 -8.01 7.25 5.55
N ILE A 43 -7.63 7.20 6.84
CA ILE A 43 -7.69 5.99 7.67
C ILE A 43 -9.13 5.50 7.81
N GLN A 44 -10.08 6.39 8.12
CA GLN A 44 -11.50 6.04 8.21
C GLN A 44 -11.97 5.40 6.89
N ILE A 45 -11.63 6.01 5.75
CA ILE A 45 -12.05 5.48 4.45
C ILE A 45 -11.42 4.11 4.17
N ALA A 46 -10.10 4.01 4.32
CA ALA A 46 -9.37 2.78 4.07
C ALA A 46 -9.85 1.63 4.96
N ARG A 47 -10.08 1.89 6.26
CA ARG A 47 -10.50 0.89 7.23
C ARG A 47 -11.98 0.54 7.10
N ASP A 48 -12.87 1.52 6.96
CA ASP A 48 -14.31 1.31 7.14
C ASP A 48 -15.06 1.05 5.83
N TRP A 49 -14.49 1.46 4.68
CA TRP A 49 -15.06 1.24 3.35
C TRP A 49 -14.20 0.31 2.47
N ASN A 50 -12.91 0.56 2.29
CA ASN A 50 -12.08 -0.24 1.35
C ASN A 50 -11.91 -1.70 1.80
N THR A 51 -11.88 -1.99 3.10
CA THR A 51 -11.85 -3.38 3.60
C THR A 51 -13.13 -4.17 3.28
N LYS A 52 -14.23 -3.48 2.96
CA LYS A 52 -15.54 -4.10 2.67
C LYS A 52 -15.83 -4.18 1.17
N SER A 53 -15.09 -3.46 0.33
CA SER A 53 -15.28 -3.41 -1.12
C SER A 53 -14.10 -4.03 -1.87
N GLY A 54 -14.28 -4.27 -3.19
CA GLY A 54 -13.22 -4.75 -4.08
C GLY A 54 -12.46 -5.97 -3.52
N THR A 55 -11.13 -5.83 -3.42
CA THR A 55 -10.20 -6.86 -2.92
C THR A 55 -10.20 -7.01 -1.40
N LYS A 56 -11.02 -6.25 -0.65
CA LYS A 56 -11.07 -6.26 0.82
C LYS A 56 -9.83 -5.72 1.51
N ALA A 57 -9.14 -4.76 0.89
CA ALA A 57 -8.02 -4.05 1.49
C ALA A 57 -8.08 -2.55 1.23
N GLY A 58 -7.67 -1.79 2.24
CA GLY A 58 -7.51 -0.34 2.16
C GLY A 58 -6.10 0.07 2.57
N PHE A 59 -5.46 0.90 1.76
CA PHE A 59 -4.15 1.45 2.02
C PHE A 59 -4.26 2.97 2.10
N VAL A 60 -3.62 3.58 3.08
CA VAL A 60 -3.49 5.03 3.17
C VAL A 60 -2.17 5.41 2.53
N THR A 61 -2.25 6.21 1.48
CA THR A 61 -1.07 6.78 0.84
C THR A 61 -0.90 8.25 1.23
N ARG A 62 0.34 8.70 1.36
CA ARG A 62 0.74 10.09 1.58
C ARG A 62 1.59 10.57 0.41
N PHE A 63 1.38 11.81 -0.02
CA PHE A 63 2.24 12.48 -0.98
C PHE A 63 2.22 13.99 -0.72
N SER A 64 3.26 14.68 -1.16
CA SER A 64 3.39 16.12 -0.97
C SER A 64 3.43 16.82 -2.32
N ILE A 65 2.83 18.00 -2.38
CA ILE A 65 2.92 18.94 -3.50
C ILE A 65 3.16 20.35 -2.94
N ALA A 66 3.75 21.23 -3.73
CA ALA A 66 3.97 22.61 -3.33
C ALA A 66 2.64 23.33 -2.98
N ASP A 67 2.65 24.15 -1.92
CA ASP A 67 1.45 24.80 -1.39
C ASP A 67 0.79 25.75 -2.40
N ASP A 68 1.62 26.47 -3.17
CA ASP A 68 1.21 27.36 -4.24
C ASP A 68 0.53 26.60 -5.39
N TYR A 69 1.03 25.42 -5.75
CA TYR A 69 0.36 24.54 -6.70
C TYR A 69 -0.97 24.01 -6.15
N ALA A 70 -1.00 23.53 -4.90
CA ALA A 70 -2.20 23.02 -4.26
C ALA A 70 -3.32 24.07 -4.16
N SER A 71 -2.97 25.36 -3.97
CA SER A 71 -3.93 26.46 -3.84
C SER A 71 -4.81 26.72 -5.08
N LYS A 72 -4.45 26.13 -6.23
CA LYS A 72 -5.23 26.23 -7.48
C LYS A 72 -6.51 25.40 -7.46
N PHE A 73 -6.55 24.36 -6.62
CA PHE A 73 -7.64 23.40 -6.59
C PHE A 73 -8.67 23.77 -5.52
N GLU A 74 -9.92 23.38 -5.78
CA GLU A 74 -11.02 23.67 -4.86
C GLU A 74 -10.93 22.81 -3.61
N ARG A 75 -11.08 23.41 -2.42
CA ARG A 75 -11.24 22.68 -1.16
C ARG A 75 -12.72 22.47 -0.87
N ARG A 76 -13.10 21.22 -0.56
CA ARG A 76 -14.47 20.86 -0.20
C ARG A 76 -14.47 20.11 1.13
N VAL A 77 -15.35 20.52 2.03
CA VAL A 77 -15.62 19.77 3.26
C VAL A 77 -16.85 18.89 3.03
N VAL A 78 -16.67 17.58 3.11
CA VAL A 78 -17.72 16.58 2.86
C VAL A 78 -18.14 15.92 4.17
N GLY A 79 -19.24 16.40 4.76
CA GLY A 79 -19.71 15.88 6.05
C GLY A 79 -19.06 16.57 7.23
N ALA A 80 -18.19 15.88 7.98
CA ALA A 80 -17.57 16.45 9.17
C ALA A 80 -16.51 17.49 8.81
N LYS A 81 -16.21 18.42 9.74
CA LYS A 81 -15.25 19.52 9.50
C LYS A 81 -13.85 19.05 9.10
N GLU A 82 -13.46 17.84 9.51
CA GLU A 82 -12.15 17.24 9.24
C GLU A 82 -12.12 16.46 7.90
N HIS A 83 -13.28 16.28 7.26
CA HIS A 83 -13.42 15.60 5.98
C HIS A 83 -13.21 16.58 4.84
N GLU A 84 -12.01 17.17 4.78
CA GLU A 84 -11.63 18.09 3.72
C GLU A 84 -10.92 17.36 2.58
N GLU A 85 -11.39 17.62 1.37
CA GLU A 85 -10.90 17.11 0.10
C GLU A 85 -10.37 18.25 -0.76
N LEU A 86 -9.35 17.97 -1.55
CA LEU A 86 -8.87 18.85 -2.61
C LEU A 86 -9.38 18.30 -3.95
N TRP A 87 -10.29 19.00 -4.62
CA TRP A 87 -10.91 18.55 -5.87
C TRP A 87 -10.05 18.94 -7.07
N VAL A 88 -9.48 17.92 -7.71
CA VAL A 88 -8.61 18.03 -8.89
C VAL A 88 -9.36 17.45 -10.09
N PRO A 89 -9.57 18.20 -11.17
CA PRO A 89 -10.14 17.65 -12.40
C PRO A 89 -9.38 16.42 -12.89
N ALA A 90 -10.10 15.39 -13.35
CA ALA A 90 -9.48 14.13 -13.75
C ALA A 90 -8.47 14.29 -14.91
N ASP A 91 -8.68 15.26 -15.80
CA ASP A 91 -7.76 15.63 -16.89
C ASP A 91 -6.51 16.37 -16.40
N GLU A 92 -6.56 17.02 -15.23
CA GLU A 92 -5.39 17.64 -14.59
C GLU A 92 -4.55 16.67 -13.75
N LEU A 93 -5.02 15.44 -13.50
CA LEU A 93 -4.30 14.45 -12.68
C LEU A 93 -2.88 14.16 -13.20
N GLY A 94 -2.69 14.14 -14.53
CA GLY A 94 -1.36 13.99 -15.12
C GLY A 94 -0.41 15.13 -14.75
N ALA A 95 -0.91 16.37 -14.71
CA ALA A 95 -0.14 17.53 -14.28
C ALA A 95 0.14 17.49 -12.76
N LEU A 96 -0.83 17.06 -11.96
CA LEU A 96 -0.64 16.89 -10.53
C LEU A 96 0.43 15.84 -10.21
N ASN A 97 0.43 14.70 -10.91
CA ASN A 97 1.45 13.67 -10.76
C ASN A 97 2.87 14.23 -11.01
N ALA A 98 3.04 15.14 -11.96
CA ALA A 98 4.32 15.80 -12.22
C ALA A 98 4.76 16.78 -11.11
N HIS A 99 3.85 17.21 -10.25
CA HIS A 99 4.13 18.08 -9.09
C HIS A 99 4.32 17.30 -7.78
N ILE A 100 4.18 15.97 -7.79
CA ILE A 100 4.45 15.14 -6.62
C ILE A 100 5.92 15.27 -6.24
N GLU A 101 6.17 15.68 -5.01
CA GLU A 101 7.49 15.81 -4.41
C GLU A 101 7.90 14.45 -3.84
N GLY A 102 9.00 13.88 -4.34
CA GLY A 102 9.50 12.59 -3.87
C GLY A 102 8.69 11.41 -4.39
N ARG A 103 8.25 10.54 -3.48
CA ARG A 103 7.43 9.35 -3.78
C ARG A 103 6.16 9.38 -2.93
N ILE A 104 5.13 8.74 -3.45
CA ILE A 104 3.94 8.35 -2.72
C ILE A 104 4.35 7.28 -1.71
N GLU A 105 3.98 7.45 -0.45
CA GLU A 105 4.32 6.54 0.63
C GLU A 105 3.07 5.86 1.18
N VAL A 106 3.14 4.57 1.50
CA VAL A 106 2.05 3.90 2.23
C VAL A 106 2.27 4.10 3.72
N THR A 107 1.35 4.79 4.40
CA THR A 107 1.48 5.06 5.85
C THR A 107 0.70 4.05 6.70
N ARG A 108 -0.39 3.50 6.18
CA ARG A 108 -1.23 2.48 6.83
C ARG A 108 -1.79 1.49 5.82
N ALA A 109 -2.05 0.26 6.27
CA ALA A 109 -2.74 -0.76 5.50
C ALA A 109 -3.73 -1.51 6.40
N PHE A 110 -4.91 -1.81 5.87
CA PHE A 110 -6.03 -2.46 6.55
C PHE A 110 -6.56 -3.60 5.67
N PHE A 111 -6.90 -4.73 6.29
CA PHE A 111 -7.35 -5.94 5.61
C PHE A 111 -8.65 -6.43 6.24
N GLY A 112 -9.63 -6.76 5.41
CA GLY A 112 -10.88 -7.40 5.85
C GLY A 112 -10.75 -8.93 5.95
N ASP A 113 -11.73 -9.57 6.56
CA ASP A 113 -11.71 -11.02 6.87
C ASP A 113 -11.54 -11.93 5.64
N GLU A 114 -12.03 -11.50 4.48
CA GLU A 114 -11.95 -12.25 3.21
C GLU A 114 -10.80 -11.79 2.31
N TYR A 115 -9.84 -11.02 2.84
CA TYR A 115 -8.70 -10.57 2.06
C TYR A 115 -7.80 -11.75 1.65
N ARG A 116 -7.52 -11.86 0.35
CA ARG A 116 -6.64 -12.89 -0.23
C ARG A 116 -5.29 -12.37 -0.74
N GLY A 117 -5.05 -11.07 -0.66
CA GLY A 117 -3.82 -10.52 -1.24
C GLY A 117 -3.81 -10.45 -2.76
N HIS A 118 -2.68 -10.02 -3.29
CA HIS A 118 -2.37 -10.09 -4.71
C HIS A 118 -2.01 -11.53 -5.08
N VAL A 119 -2.75 -12.07 -6.05
CA VAL A 119 -2.55 -13.43 -6.58
C VAL A 119 -2.12 -13.27 -8.05
N PRO A 120 -0.85 -13.56 -8.41
CA PRO A 120 -0.32 -13.30 -9.75
C PRO A 120 -1.03 -14.05 -10.90
N ASP A 121 -1.57 -15.24 -10.62
CA ASP A 121 -2.39 -16.04 -11.52
C ASP A 121 -3.70 -16.44 -10.81
N ALA A 122 -4.80 -16.65 -11.55
CA ALA A 122 -6.09 -17.08 -11.00
C ALA A 122 -6.03 -18.44 -10.27
N ARG A 123 -4.97 -19.22 -10.49
CA ARG A 123 -4.67 -20.48 -9.78
C ARG A 123 -3.47 -20.38 -8.82
N GLY A 124 -2.95 -19.17 -8.63
CA GLY A 124 -1.83 -18.90 -7.74
C GLY A 124 -2.22 -19.02 -6.26
N LYS A 125 -1.19 -19.11 -5.42
CA LYS A 125 -1.32 -19.04 -3.97
C LYS A 125 -1.79 -17.66 -3.55
N ASP A 126 -2.74 -17.58 -2.63
CA ASP A 126 -3.07 -16.32 -1.98
C ASP A 126 -1.93 -15.81 -1.08
N ALA A 127 -2.03 -14.58 -0.57
CA ALA A 127 -0.97 -14.00 0.24
C ALA A 127 -0.61 -14.88 1.45
N ARG A 128 -1.59 -15.55 2.07
CA ARG A 128 -1.31 -16.41 3.21
C ARG A 128 -0.52 -17.64 2.78
N GLU A 129 -1.01 -18.32 1.74
CA GLU A 129 -0.35 -19.49 1.15
C GLU A 129 1.06 -19.17 0.62
N GLN A 130 1.28 -17.97 0.07
CA GLN A 130 2.60 -17.50 -0.37
C GLN A 130 3.58 -17.41 0.80
N LEU A 131 3.19 -16.79 1.93
CA LEU A 131 4.08 -16.70 3.10
C LEU A 131 4.36 -18.08 3.70
N VAL A 132 3.35 -18.94 3.80
CA VAL A 132 3.53 -20.31 4.32
C VAL A 132 4.54 -21.08 3.46
N ALA A 133 4.39 -21.01 2.14
CA ALA A 133 5.35 -21.64 1.22
C ALA A 133 6.77 -21.09 1.36
N LEU A 134 6.92 -19.77 1.54
CA LEU A 134 8.21 -19.15 1.82
C LEU A 134 8.83 -19.66 3.12
N ALA A 135 8.03 -19.87 4.17
CA ALA A 135 8.50 -20.34 5.48
C ALA A 135 8.90 -21.82 5.49
N GLU A 136 8.23 -22.66 4.68
CA GLU A 136 8.55 -24.09 4.53
C GLU A 136 9.82 -24.34 3.69
N THR A 137 10.36 -23.30 3.04
CA THR A 137 11.53 -23.42 2.18
C THR A 137 12.80 -23.66 3.02
N PRO A 138 13.63 -24.69 2.71
CA PRO A 138 14.79 -25.04 3.53
C PRO A 138 15.80 -23.89 3.70
N PRO A 139 16.39 -23.71 4.90
CA PRO A 139 17.27 -22.57 5.22
C PRO A 139 18.58 -22.49 4.41
N HIS A 140 18.89 -23.50 3.59
CA HIS A 140 20.14 -23.58 2.83
C HIS A 140 20.06 -22.93 1.44
N SER A 141 18.89 -22.45 1.02
CA SER A 141 18.72 -21.72 -0.25
C SER A 141 18.19 -20.31 0.01
N GLY A 142 19.05 -19.42 0.53
CA GLY A 142 18.84 -17.97 0.35
C GLY A 142 18.62 -17.58 -1.12
N PHE A 143 19.04 -18.46 -2.05
CA PHE A 143 18.75 -18.44 -3.48
C PHE A 143 17.25 -18.54 -3.82
N ASP A 144 16.43 -19.26 -3.05
CA ASP A 144 15.00 -19.45 -3.38
C ASP A 144 14.16 -18.25 -2.93
N VAL A 145 14.49 -17.63 -1.78
CA VAL A 145 13.90 -16.35 -1.37
C VAL A 145 14.22 -15.26 -2.40
N ILE A 146 15.47 -15.21 -2.87
CA ILE A 146 15.88 -14.31 -3.95
C ILE A 146 15.13 -14.66 -5.25
N SER A 147 15.03 -15.95 -5.61
CA SER A 147 14.36 -16.40 -6.84
C SER A 147 12.87 -16.03 -6.85
N GLU A 148 12.15 -16.23 -5.75
CA GLU A 148 10.73 -15.88 -5.63
C GLU A 148 10.53 -14.36 -5.66
N MET A 149 11.39 -13.59 -4.97
CA MET A 149 11.37 -12.13 -5.02
C MET A 149 11.69 -11.57 -6.41
N THR A 150 12.59 -12.21 -7.14
CA THR A 150 12.91 -11.82 -8.53
C THR A 150 11.85 -12.26 -9.53
N ALA A 151 11.00 -13.23 -9.19
CA ALA A 151 9.96 -13.72 -10.08
C ALA A 151 8.75 -12.79 -10.13
N ASP A 152 8.39 -12.14 -9.00
CA ASP A 152 7.28 -11.18 -8.93
C ASP A 152 7.46 -10.15 -7.79
N ASP A 153 8.20 -9.08 -8.08
CA ASP A 153 8.44 -7.97 -7.13
C ASP A 153 7.14 -7.24 -6.74
N VAL A 154 6.14 -7.23 -7.64
CA VAL A 154 4.80 -6.69 -7.40
C VAL A 154 4.08 -7.49 -6.31
N ALA A 155 4.10 -8.82 -6.39
CA ALA A 155 3.47 -9.68 -5.39
C ALA A 155 4.12 -9.49 -4.01
N VAL A 156 5.45 -9.44 -3.96
CA VAL A 156 6.18 -9.17 -2.72
C VAL A 156 5.79 -7.82 -2.15
N PHE A 157 5.85 -6.75 -2.95
CA PHE A 157 5.51 -5.40 -2.49
C PHE A 157 4.09 -5.34 -1.90
N LEU A 158 3.10 -5.83 -2.63
CA LEU A 158 1.70 -5.71 -2.26
C LEU A 158 1.34 -6.58 -1.05
N ASN A 159 1.84 -7.82 -0.99
CA ASN A 159 1.48 -8.77 0.06
C ASN A 159 2.28 -8.54 1.35
N PHE A 160 3.43 -7.87 1.30
CA PHE A 160 4.26 -7.61 2.48
C PHE A 160 3.49 -6.90 3.60
N PHE A 161 2.64 -5.92 3.26
CA PHE A 161 1.83 -5.19 4.23
C PHE A 161 0.89 -6.10 5.03
N PHE A 162 0.35 -7.13 4.38
CA PHE A 162 -0.48 -8.14 5.02
C PHE A 162 0.35 -9.10 5.86
N TRP A 163 1.46 -9.59 5.31
CA TRP A 163 2.36 -10.49 6.03
C TRP A 163 2.89 -9.87 7.33
N GLN A 164 3.14 -8.56 7.35
CA GLN A 164 3.56 -7.85 8.58
C GLN A 164 2.51 -7.89 9.70
N GLN A 165 1.23 -7.94 9.36
CA GLN A 165 0.12 -7.72 10.28
C GLN A 165 -0.64 -9.00 10.63
N ALA A 166 -0.78 -9.92 9.67
CA ALA A 166 -1.58 -11.12 9.82
C ALA A 166 -0.98 -12.11 10.83
N ASP A 167 -1.86 -12.90 11.45
CA ASP A 167 -1.49 -14.01 12.32
C ASP A 167 -1.40 -15.31 11.51
N PHE A 168 -0.24 -15.97 11.63
CA PHE A 168 0.08 -17.24 10.97
C PHE A 168 0.29 -18.36 11.99
N SER A 169 -0.05 -18.13 13.26
CA SER A 169 0.11 -19.11 14.34
C SER A 169 -0.62 -20.43 14.04
N SER A 170 -1.78 -20.37 13.39
CA SER A 170 -2.52 -21.56 12.95
C SER A 170 -1.84 -22.33 11.81
N ASP A 171 -0.90 -21.71 11.09
CA ASP A 171 -0.04 -22.36 10.09
C ASP A 171 1.29 -22.85 10.69
N GLY A 172 1.46 -22.74 12.01
CA GLY A 172 2.70 -23.11 12.69
C GLY A 172 3.82 -22.06 12.57
N ILE A 173 3.52 -20.85 12.10
CA ILE A 173 4.49 -19.75 12.00
C ILE A 173 4.18 -18.74 13.11
N ASP A 174 4.99 -18.77 14.17
CA ASP A 174 4.88 -17.77 15.22
C ASP A 174 5.37 -16.38 14.76
N ARG A 175 5.09 -15.36 15.58
CA ARG A 175 5.46 -13.98 15.28
C ARG A 175 6.98 -13.80 15.09
N SER A 176 7.81 -14.51 15.87
CA SER A 176 9.26 -14.38 15.77
C SER A 176 9.77 -14.94 14.46
N ALA A 177 9.32 -16.13 14.07
CA ALA A 177 9.66 -16.77 12.80
C ALA A 177 9.20 -15.91 11.61
N ARG A 178 7.98 -15.37 11.67
CA ARG A 178 7.43 -14.45 10.67
C ARG A 178 8.30 -13.19 10.55
N ASP A 179 8.59 -12.53 11.66
CA ASP A 179 9.35 -11.28 11.66
C ASP A 179 10.80 -11.49 11.18
N GLU A 180 11.41 -12.65 11.47
CA GLU A 180 12.72 -13.05 10.92
C GLU A 180 12.66 -13.25 9.39
N LEU A 181 11.65 -13.94 8.89
CA LEU A 181 11.44 -14.15 7.44
C LEU A 181 11.23 -12.82 6.71
N LEU A 182 10.36 -11.95 7.23
CA LEU A 182 10.13 -10.62 6.66
C LEU A 182 11.37 -9.74 6.73
N GLY A 183 12.19 -9.87 7.77
CA GLY A 183 13.48 -9.22 7.89
C GLY A 183 14.46 -9.65 6.79
N LYS A 184 14.51 -10.95 6.48
CA LYS A 184 15.32 -11.49 5.36
C LYS A 184 14.82 -10.96 4.01
N LEU A 185 13.50 -10.98 3.78
CA LEU A 185 12.89 -10.42 2.56
C LEU A 185 13.24 -8.95 2.38
N ARG A 186 13.09 -8.13 3.44
CA ARG A 186 13.45 -6.71 3.40
C ARG A 186 14.95 -6.50 3.15
N ALA A 187 15.81 -7.34 3.72
CA ALA A 187 17.26 -7.27 3.48
C ALA A 187 17.65 -7.63 2.05
N VAL A 188 16.96 -8.58 1.40
CA VAL A 188 17.14 -8.89 -0.02
C VAL A 188 16.63 -7.75 -0.88
N TRP A 189 15.40 -7.28 -0.62
CA TRP A 189 14.79 -6.16 -1.34
C TRP A 189 15.70 -4.93 -1.36
N ASN A 190 16.25 -4.55 -0.20
CA ASN A 190 17.10 -3.38 -0.10
C ASN A 190 18.44 -3.50 -0.86
N LYS A 191 18.88 -4.72 -1.24
CA LYS A 191 20.09 -4.93 -2.05
C LYS A 191 19.84 -4.69 -3.53
N ASP A 192 18.67 -5.07 -4.03
CA ASP A 192 18.31 -4.96 -5.46
C ASP A 192 17.75 -3.58 -5.83
N ALA A 193 17.76 -2.66 -4.86
CA ALA A 193 17.33 -1.28 -4.92
C ALA A 193 15.84 -1.06 -5.24
N HIS A 194 15.13 -1.90 -6.02
CA HIS A 194 13.70 -1.79 -6.39
C HIS A 194 13.21 -0.34 -6.58
N GLY A 195 13.99 0.45 -7.31
CA GLY A 195 13.70 1.86 -7.54
C GLY A 195 13.71 2.74 -6.28
N GLY A 196 14.14 2.27 -5.12
CA GLY A 196 14.14 2.98 -3.84
C GLY A 196 12.80 2.97 -3.12
N VAL A 197 11.92 2.01 -3.44
CA VAL A 197 10.64 1.80 -2.75
C VAL A 197 10.89 0.91 -1.54
N ASP A 198 10.42 1.28 -0.35
CA ASP A 198 10.56 0.44 0.85
C ASP A 198 9.44 -0.62 0.95
N LEU A 199 9.75 -1.77 1.55
CA LEU A 199 8.77 -2.81 1.86
C LEU A 199 8.04 -2.57 3.19
N GLY A 200 6.71 -2.48 3.10
CA GLY A 200 5.84 -2.39 4.26
C GLY A 200 5.83 -1.00 4.89
N THR A 201 5.19 -0.90 6.05
CA THR A 201 5.30 0.32 6.86
C THR A 201 6.49 0.20 7.81
N THR A 202 7.25 1.28 7.98
CA THR A 202 8.13 1.41 9.14
C THR A 202 7.24 1.42 10.37
N THR A 203 7.38 0.39 11.21
CA THR A 203 6.68 0.29 12.48
C THR A 203 7.13 1.44 13.40
N SER A 204 6.60 2.64 13.20
CA SER A 204 6.52 3.62 14.27
C SER A 204 5.47 3.08 15.21
N THR A 205 5.97 2.46 16.29
CA THR A 205 5.30 2.19 17.57
C THR A 205 3.81 2.52 17.56
N ALA A 206 2.98 1.47 17.66
CA ALA A 206 1.60 1.63 18.07
C ALA A 206 1.54 2.58 19.29
N PRO A 207 0.59 3.52 19.36
CA PRO A 207 0.33 4.18 20.63
C PRO A 207 -0.02 3.08 21.62
N SER A 208 0.73 3.02 22.72
CA SER A 208 0.39 2.22 23.88
C SER A 208 -1.04 2.60 24.32
N SER A 209 -1.99 1.71 24.05
CA SER A 209 -3.30 1.73 24.68
C SER A 209 -3.15 1.19 26.10
N GLY A 210 -3.44 2.02 27.10
CA GLY A 210 -3.48 1.66 28.51
C GLY A 210 -2.92 2.73 29.41
#